data_AF-A0A9W6T3U1-F1
#
_entry.id   AF-A0A9W6T3U1-F1
#
_cell.length_a   1.000
_cell.length_b   1.000
_cell.length_c   1.000
_cell.angle_alpha   90.00
_cell.angle_beta   90.00
_cell.angle_gamma   90.00
#
_symmetry.space_group_name_H-M   'P 1'
#
loop_
_entity.id
_entity.type
_entity.pdbx_description
1 polymer ?
#
loop_
_entity_poly.entity_id
_entity_poly.type
_entity_poly.pdbx_seq_one_letter_code
_entity_poly.pdbx_strand_id
1 'polypeptide(L)'
;MRFAPSVILALATALSSAVTAAVVVTPSSNSQEQPSIPELPKIIEPTGDAPIIQNNEKDVIVGKRDANADPEALRRVIFNKDYLAAQNTDSTSSSTTVQLDPWLRTIYGTVKEIVTPTVIGGITFKAKPTATETNGFEPWVSLKKDGSPKTIKPKEKKGGIADGLPDYKTYFKTATTIVHDQKDLNAHNLKEGETFEEVIWTDEDKTYVQLSPLMRCIPDFYFKKGVAGTLMSDPFCSPRENSNIKLDGVHFLTWYTRFFKDARKVRVHYAYVKENLHEKGFAKRDNDEIPGDVKEITSSVEGAVFGAFYSSDWFYNTEGYFPLQFQEEWLKGDVSQRVMVVVQPDTEDTEDYDLSKASASLVVKFMRKAIVAKNTKEKKLLDDQTSTGDDVYYIIMAIPTCVILAVLGMYIFLFVNRKHRDLSHLRKPKRSRFGNYGKYDLPFAQADIHKPKSGKQF
;
A
#
# COMPACT_ATOMS: atom_id res chain seq x y z
N MET A 1 -48.41 -10.02 -66.49
CA MET A 1 -48.39 -8.56 -66.71
C MET A 1 -47.52 -7.95 -65.61
N ARG A 2 -46.26 -7.57 -65.91
CA ARG A 2 -45.76 -6.16 -65.97
C ARG A 2 -46.27 -5.33 -64.76
N PHE A 3 -45.48 -4.82 -63.83
CA PHE A 3 -44.21 -4.08 -63.93
C PHE A 3 -43.37 -4.19 -62.63
N ALA A 4 -42.06 -4.14 -62.76
CA ALA A 4 -41.10 -3.58 -61.79
C ALA A 4 -40.70 -2.16 -62.29
N PRO A 5 -39.75 -1.42 -61.69
CA PRO A 5 -39.48 -1.04 -60.29
C PRO A 5 -39.25 0.50 -60.16
N SER A 6 -38.55 0.96 -59.10
CA SER A 6 -37.88 2.28 -58.92
C SER A 6 -38.76 3.39 -58.30
N VAL A 7 -38.32 4.33 -57.45
CA VAL A 7 -37.02 5.03 -57.36
C VAL A 7 -37.01 5.98 -56.11
N ILE A 8 -35.86 6.03 -55.40
CA ILE A 8 -35.14 7.22 -54.85
C ILE A 8 -35.56 7.98 -53.55
N LEU A 9 -34.50 8.35 -52.81
CA LEU A 9 -34.20 9.54 -51.97
C LEU A 9 -34.07 9.22 -50.45
N ALA A 10 -32.88 8.96 -49.90
CA ALA A 10 -31.76 9.88 -49.62
C ALA A 10 -32.16 11.07 -48.71
N LEU A 11 -31.76 11.02 -47.43
CA LEU A 11 -31.64 12.20 -46.58
C LEU A 11 -30.20 12.28 -46.03
N ALA A 12 -29.50 13.29 -46.54
CA ALA A 12 -28.20 13.86 -46.17
C ALA A 12 -28.17 14.32 -44.70
N THR A 13 -27.12 14.03 -43.91
CA THR A 13 -25.93 14.87 -43.65
C THR A 13 -26.17 16.37 -43.42
N ALA A 14 -26.08 16.81 -42.16
CA ALA A 14 -25.60 18.11 -41.66
C ALA A 14 -25.58 18.01 -40.11
N LEU A 15 -24.47 18.08 -39.39
CA LEU A 15 -23.72 19.31 -39.11
C LEU A 15 -22.26 18.99 -38.77
N SER A 16 -21.37 19.77 -39.38
CA SER A 16 -19.94 19.91 -39.11
C SER A 16 -19.68 21.38 -38.78
N SER A 17 -18.52 21.65 -38.15
CA SER A 17 -17.88 22.95 -37.83
C SER A 17 -18.43 23.67 -36.59
N ALA A 18 -17.65 24.32 -35.72
CA ALA A 18 -16.23 24.62 -35.54
C ALA A 18 -16.05 24.83 -34.00
N VAL A 19 -14.87 24.79 -33.36
CA VAL A 19 -13.86 25.85 -33.35
C VAL A 19 -12.57 25.27 -32.79
N THR A 20 -11.53 25.30 -33.62
CA THR A 20 -10.13 25.29 -33.27
C THR A 20 -9.74 26.66 -32.72
N ALA A 21 -9.18 26.71 -31.50
CA ALA A 21 -8.41 27.84 -31.02
C ALA A 21 -7.07 27.31 -30.50
N ALA A 22 -6.09 27.30 -31.38
CA ALA A 22 -4.68 27.15 -31.04
C ALA A 22 -4.21 28.47 -30.43
N VAL A 23 -3.82 28.46 -29.15
CA VAL A 23 -3.08 29.55 -28.53
C VAL A 23 -1.62 29.09 -28.46
N VAL A 24 -0.86 29.60 -29.42
CA VAL A 24 0.60 29.57 -29.45
C VAL A 24 1.08 30.68 -28.51
N VAL A 25 1.72 30.32 -27.41
CA VAL A 25 2.52 31.25 -26.60
C VAL A 25 3.94 30.72 -26.58
N THR A 26 4.80 31.34 -27.38
CA THR A 26 6.25 31.19 -27.32
C THR A 26 6.83 32.10 -26.21
N PRO A 27 7.98 31.72 -25.63
CA PRO A 27 8.40 32.18 -24.31
C PRO A 27 9.11 33.55 -24.33
N SER A 28 8.84 34.34 -23.29
CA SER A 28 9.56 35.57 -22.98
C SER A 28 10.80 35.26 -22.15
N SER A 29 11.95 35.68 -22.66
CA SER A 29 13.26 35.70 -22.01
C SER A 29 13.33 36.71 -20.86
N ASN A 30 13.71 36.25 -19.67
CA ASN A 30 14.34 36.99 -18.56
C ASN A 30 15.27 35.94 -17.90
N SER A 31 16.61 35.97 -17.95
CA SER A 31 17.58 37.02 -17.62
C SER A 31 17.29 37.67 -16.27
N GLN A 32 17.58 36.98 -15.17
CA GLN A 32 18.05 37.62 -13.93
C GLN A 32 18.68 36.64 -12.94
N GLU A 33 19.97 36.90 -12.69
CA GLU A 33 20.71 36.85 -11.42
C GLU A 33 20.72 35.57 -10.57
N GLN A 34 21.90 34.92 -10.57
CA GLN A 34 22.38 34.05 -9.49
C GLN A 34 22.54 34.85 -8.18
N PRO A 35 21.91 34.45 -7.08
CA PRO A 35 22.38 34.83 -5.75
C PRO A 35 23.52 33.89 -5.32
N SER A 36 24.65 34.52 -5.00
CA SER A 36 25.86 33.97 -4.41
C SER A 36 25.60 33.16 -3.13
N ILE A 37 26.28 32.02 -3.04
CA ILE A 37 26.38 31.13 -1.88
C ILE A 37 27.03 31.88 -0.70
N PRO A 38 26.41 31.97 0.48
CA PRO A 38 27.12 32.38 1.69
C PRO A 38 27.98 31.24 2.22
N GLU A 39 29.26 31.54 2.42
CA GLU A 39 30.26 30.67 3.04
C GLU A 39 29.83 30.18 4.43
N LEU A 40 30.04 28.90 4.70
CA LEU A 40 29.89 28.27 6.02
C LEU A 40 30.90 28.87 7.02
N PRO A 41 30.46 29.35 8.20
CA PRO A 41 31.39 29.75 9.25
C PRO A 41 32.12 28.54 9.84
N LYS A 42 33.42 28.75 10.06
CA LYS A 42 34.38 27.85 10.68
C LYS A 42 33.88 27.30 12.02
N ILE A 43 34.10 26.00 12.19
CA ILE A 43 34.00 25.25 13.44
C ILE A 43 34.91 25.91 14.49
N ILE A 44 34.30 26.39 15.57
CA ILE A 44 34.99 26.83 16.79
C ILE A 44 34.89 25.66 17.78
N GLU A 45 36.04 25.09 18.14
CA GLU A 45 36.18 24.17 19.27
C GLU A 45 35.97 24.94 20.59
N PRO A 46 35.08 24.49 21.50
CA PRO A 46 35.15 24.90 22.89
C PRO A 46 36.06 23.96 23.67
N THR A 47 37.18 24.55 24.04
CA THR A 47 38.12 24.18 25.11
C THR A 47 37.36 23.96 26.42
N GLY A 48 37.89 23.07 27.26
CA GLY A 48 37.24 22.59 28.48
C GLY A 48 36.91 23.66 29.52
N ASP A 49 36.00 23.30 30.42
CA ASP A 49 36.31 23.13 31.85
C ASP A 49 35.07 22.65 32.60
N ALA A 50 35.25 21.57 33.36
CA ALA A 50 34.26 21.04 34.28
C ALA A 50 34.11 21.95 35.51
N PRO A 51 32.94 21.93 36.17
CA PRO A 51 32.99 21.91 37.62
C PRO A 51 32.11 20.83 38.25
N ILE A 52 32.74 20.23 39.26
CA ILE A 52 32.24 19.42 40.38
C ILE A 52 31.32 20.28 41.26
N ILE A 53 30.19 19.74 41.76
CA ILE A 53 29.49 20.07 43.04
C ILE A 53 28.49 18.93 43.27
N GLN A 54 28.79 17.97 44.15
CA GLN A 54 28.45 17.88 45.58
C GLN A 54 26.98 17.57 45.91
N ASN A 55 26.84 16.41 46.56
CA ASN A 55 25.68 15.87 47.26
C ASN A 55 25.07 16.89 48.24
N ASN A 56 23.75 16.84 48.42
CA ASN A 56 23.16 17.14 49.73
C ASN A 56 21.93 16.26 50.01
N GLU A 57 22.05 15.64 51.18
CA GLU A 57 21.13 14.79 51.91
C GLU A 57 20.33 15.67 52.90
N LYS A 58 19.19 15.15 53.37
CA LYS A 58 18.35 15.62 54.51
C LYS A 58 17.29 16.67 54.13
N ASP A 59 16.04 16.65 54.61
CA ASP A 59 15.57 16.37 55.97
C ASP A 59 14.15 15.73 56.02
N VAL A 60 13.98 14.90 57.05
CA VAL A 60 12.72 14.33 57.55
C VAL A 60 12.13 15.29 58.58
N ILE A 61 10.86 15.66 58.46
CA ILE A 61 10.13 16.40 59.50
C ILE A 61 9.02 15.52 60.09
N VAL A 62 9.19 15.17 61.36
CA VAL A 62 8.18 14.62 62.26
C VAL A 62 7.47 15.78 62.95
N GLY A 63 6.15 15.87 62.81
CA GLY A 63 5.29 16.86 63.47
C GLY A 63 4.06 16.22 64.12
N LYS A 64 3.80 16.60 65.37
CA LYS A 64 2.90 15.99 66.36
C LYS A 64 1.40 16.08 66.05
N ARG A 65 0.66 15.17 66.70
CA ARG A 65 -0.81 15.10 66.85
C ARG A 65 -1.35 16.28 67.66
N ASP A 66 -2.49 16.80 67.24
CA ASP A 66 -3.52 17.39 68.11
C ASP A 66 -4.89 16.84 67.71
N ALA A 67 -5.75 16.69 68.72
CA ALA A 67 -7.06 16.04 68.67
C ALA A 67 -8.18 17.08 68.81
N ASN A 68 -9.13 17.12 67.85
CA ASN A 68 -10.60 17.18 68.04
C ASN A 68 -11.37 17.76 66.83
N ALA A 69 -12.58 17.22 66.64
CA ALA A 69 -13.70 17.63 65.75
C ALA A 69 -13.49 17.37 64.24
N ASP A 70 -14.36 16.70 63.47
CA ASP A 70 -15.84 16.80 63.34
C ASP A 70 -16.38 15.56 62.54
N PRO A 71 -17.63 15.07 62.70
CA PRO A 71 -18.12 13.82 62.11
C PRO A 71 -18.86 14.04 60.77
N GLU A 72 -18.17 14.55 59.75
CA GLU A 72 -18.58 14.50 58.33
C GLU A 72 -17.55 13.76 57.44
N ALA A 73 -16.91 12.74 58.02
CA ALA A 73 -15.88 11.93 57.38
C ALA A 73 -16.45 10.74 56.57
N LEU A 74 -17.39 10.97 55.64
CA LEU A 74 -17.71 9.99 54.60
C LEU A 74 -17.87 10.65 53.22
N ARG A 75 -16.89 10.34 52.36
CA ARG A 75 -16.74 10.66 50.93
C ARG A 75 -15.99 11.96 50.58
N ARG A 76 -14.75 12.05 51.06
CA ARG A 76 -13.66 12.62 50.26
C ARG A 76 -12.70 11.49 49.91
N VAL A 77 -12.81 10.99 48.69
CA VAL A 77 -11.76 10.14 48.10
C VAL A 77 -10.54 11.05 47.99
N ILE A 78 -9.60 10.88 48.90
CA ILE A 78 -8.27 11.50 48.79
C ILE A 78 -7.61 10.76 47.63
N PHE A 79 -7.77 11.30 46.42
CA PHE A 79 -6.90 10.91 45.32
C PHE A 79 -5.52 11.37 45.70
N ASN A 80 -4.61 10.41 45.86
CA ASN A 80 -3.20 10.70 46.05
C ASN A 80 -2.77 11.55 44.84
N LYS A 81 -2.37 12.82 45.07
CA LYS A 81 -2.00 13.74 43.99
C LYS A 81 -0.87 13.15 43.14
N ASP A 82 -0.02 12.33 43.75
CA ASP A 82 1.08 11.62 43.11
C ASP A 82 0.59 10.46 42.22
N TYR A 83 -0.56 9.85 42.55
CA TYR A 83 -1.16 8.79 41.74
C TYR A 83 -1.89 9.36 40.51
N LEU A 84 -2.54 10.52 40.65
CA LEU A 84 -3.08 11.26 39.50
C LEU A 84 -1.97 11.87 38.63
N ALA A 85 -0.85 12.30 39.22
CA ALA A 85 0.33 12.72 38.48
C ALA A 85 0.95 11.55 37.70
N ALA A 86 1.07 10.36 38.30
CA ALA A 86 1.55 9.15 37.63
C ALA A 86 0.61 8.67 36.50
N GLN A 87 -0.71 8.83 36.67
CA GLN A 87 -1.70 8.43 35.66
C GLN A 87 -1.84 9.47 34.53
N ASN A 88 -1.55 10.75 34.80
CA ASN A 88 -1.47 11.82 33.80
C ASN A 88 -0.11 11.88 33.09
N THR A 89 0.96 11.32 33.66
CA THR A 89 2.23 11.09 32.94
C THR A 89 2.13 9.93 31.94
N ASP A 90 1.24 8.96 32.16
CA ASP A 90 1.02 7.84 31.22
C ASP A 90 0.09 8.17 30.04
N SER A 91 -0.37 9.42 29.92
CA SER A 91 -1.24 9.87 28.82
C SER A 91 -0.77 11.14 28.11
N THR A 92 0.52 11.46 28.23
CA THR A 92 1.18 12.42 27.35
C THR A 92 2.14 11.68 26.44
N SER A 93 1.69 11.42 25.21
CA SER A 93 2.51 11.08 24.05
C SER A 93 3.47 12.23 23.74
N SER A 94 4.45 12.40 24.62
CA SER A 94 5.65 13.18 24.40
C SER A 94 6.72 12.18 24.01
N SER A 95 7.22 12.29 22.78
CA SER A 95 8.36 11.54 22.30
C SER A 95 9.60 11.98 23.05
N THR A 96 9.79 11.51 24.29
CA THR A 96 11.10 11.55 24.93
C THR A 96 11.98 10.56 24.18
N THR A 97 12.71 11.07 23.20
CA THR A 97 13.91 10.42 22.65
C THR A 97 14.88 10.22 23.80
N VAL A 98 14.79 9.07 24.48
CA VAL A 98 15.80 8.62 25.44
C VAL A 98 17.09 8.46 24.66
N GLN A 99 17.98 9.44 24.76
CA GLN A 99 19.29 9.38 24.13
C GLN A 99 20.12 8.37 24.93
N LEU A 100 20.46 7.26 24.28
CA LEU A 100 21.24 6.18 24.89
C LEU A 100 22.72 6.53 24.85
N ASP A 101 23.47 6.07 25.84
CA ASP A 101 24.90 6.34 25.94
C ASP A 101 25.67 5.72 24.75
N PRO A 102 26.52 6.50 24.06
CA PRO A 102 27.43 5.97 23.06
C PRO A 102 28.40 4.96 23.67
N TRP A 103 28.86 4.01 22.85
CA TRP A 103 29.81 2.98 23.27
C TRP A 103 30.91 2.81 22.24
N LEU A 104 32.09 2.39 22.69
CA LEU A 104 33.26 2.21 21.84
C LEU A 104 33.34 0.77 21.33
N ARG A 105 33.60 0.62 20.04
CA ARG A 105 33.91 -0.67 19.41
C ARG A 105 35.20 -0.59 18.60
N THR A 106 35.82 -1.74 18.39
CA THR A 106 36.99 -1.86 17.51
C THR A 106 36.60 -2.66 16.27
N ILE A 107 36.70 -2.04 15.09
CA ILE A 107 36.46 -2.63 13.78
C ILE A 107 37.80 -3.15 13.21
N TYR A 108 37.77 -4.34 12.59
CA TYR A 108 38.93 -5.03 12.00
C TYR A 108 40.18 -5.08 12.92
N GLY A 109 39.97 -5.12 14.25
CA GLY A 109 41.02 -5.18 15.27
C GLY A 109 41.82 -3.88 15.47
N THR A 110 41.67 -2.87 14.61
CA THR A 110 42.55 -1.68 14.59
C THR A 110 41.81 -0.36 14.67
N VAL A 111 40.61 -0.25 14.11
CA VAL A 111 39.88 1.01 13.98
C VAL A 111 38.89 1.16 15.14
N LYS A 112 39.12 2.11 16.05
CA LYS A 112 38.17 2.40 17.14
C LYS A 112 37.09 3.36 16.64
N GLU A 113 35.83 3.00 16.82
CA GLU A 113 34.66 3.82 16.46
C GLU A 113 33.77 4.00 17.70
N ILE A 114 33.23 5.21 17.86
CA ILE A 114 32.20 5.51 18.85
C ILE A 114 30.83 5.33 18.18
N VAL A 115 30.07 4.34 18.65
CA VAL A 115 28.75 4.02 18.14
C VAL A 115 27.70 4.67 19.03
N THR A 116 26.83 5.48 18.43
CA THR A 116 25.68 6.08 19.12
C THR A 116 24.42 5.27 18.81
N PRO A 117 23.79 4.63 19.81
CA PRO A 117 22.53 3.92 19.62
C PRO A 117 21.39 4.89 19.30
N THR A 118 20.47 4.48 18.43
CA THR A 118 19.32 5.29 18.02
C THR A 118 18.03 4.52 18.18
N VAL A 119 17.03 5.12 18.84
CA VAL A 119 15.72 4.48 19.02
C VAL A 119 14.75 4.93 17.93
N ILE A 120 14.30 3.99 17.11
CA ILE A 120 13.36 4.24 16.01
C ILE A 120 12.15 3.33 16.20
N GLY A 121 10.96 3.89 16.39
CA GLY A 121 9.72 3.10 16.54
C GLY A 121 9.72 2.15 17.75
N GLY A 122 10.42 2.53 18.83
CA GLY A 122 10.59 1.68 20.03
C GLY A 122 11.64 0.58 19.90
N ILE A 123 12.44 0.58 18.82
CA ILE A 123 13.55 -0.36 18.59
C ILE A 123 14.87 0.38 18.70
N THR A 124 15.79 -0.16 19.49
CA THR A 124 17.15 0.35 19.58
C THR A 124 18.01 -0.23 18.48
N PHE A 125 18.47 0.62 17.58
CA PHE A 125 19.51 0.31 16.59
C PHE A 125 20.88 0.61 17.18
N LYS A 126 21.89 -0.14 16.72
CA LYS A 126 23.29 0.02 17.15
C LYS A 126 23.48 -0.13 18.66
N ALA A 127 22.68 -1.00 19.27
CA ALA A 127 22.82 -1.37 20.66
C ALA A 127 24.19 -2.01 20.90
N LYS A 128 24.73 -1.80 22.11
CA LYS A 128 25.94 -2.47 22.55
C LYS A 128 25.63 -3.97 22.70
N PRO A 129 26.34 -4.87 22.00
CA PRO A 129 26.13 -6.29 22.17
C PRO A 129 26.51 -6.68 23.60
N THR A 130 25.65 -7.42 24.28
CA THR A 130 25.94 -7.96 25.61
C THR A 130 26.80 -9.21 25.51
N ALA A 131 27.70 -9.42 26.48
CA ALA A 131 28.69 -10.51 26.45
C ALA A 131 28.08 -11.92 26.43
N THR A 132 26.78 -12.05 26.66
CA THR A 132 26.03 -13.31 26.80
C THR A 132 25.26 -13.69 25.52
N GLU A 133 25.35 -12.90 24.46
CA GLU A 133 24.46 -12.94 23.28
C GLU A 133 24.67 -14.14 22.35
N THR A 134 25.81 -14.83 22.43
CA THR A 134 26.19 -15.91 21.49
C THR A 134 25.28 -17.15 21.47
N ASN A 135 24.26 -17.24 22.33
CA ASN A 135 23.40 -18.42 22.47
C ASN A 135 22.18 -18.44 21.52
N GLY A 136 21.99 -17.44 20.66
CA GLY A 136 20.87 -17.40 19.69
C GLY A 136 19.50 -17.07 20.29
N PHE A 137 19.45 -16.64 21.56
CA PHE A 137 18.25 -16.18 22.26
C PHE A 137 18.06 -14.66 22.20
N GLU A 138 18.83 -13.99 21.35
CA GLU A 138 18.77 -12.55 21.14
C GLU A 138 17.39 -12.14 20.62
N PRO A 139 16.76 -11.11 21.21
CA PRO A 139 15.53 -10.57 20.66
C PRO A 139 15.83 -9.88 19.33
N TRP A 140 15.08 -10.25 18.30
CA TRP A 140 15.20 -9.66 16.97
C TRP A 140 13.85 -9.10 16.52
N VAL A 141 13.86 -8.25 15.50
CA VAL A 141 12.67 -7.55 15.01
C VAL A 141 12.25 -8.15 13.67
N SER A 142 11.06 -8.74 13.68
CA SER A 142 10.33 -9.09 12.46
C SER A 142 9.44 -7.95 12.01
N LEU A 143 9.05 -7.95 10.74
CA LEU A 143 8.07 -7.00 10.19
C LEU A 143 6.73 -7.68 9.93
N LYS A 144 5.65 -6.98 10.28
CA LYS A 144 4.30 -7.38 9.87
C LYS A 144 4.04 -6.98 8.41
N LYS A 145 2.89 -7.40 7.87
CA LYS A 145 2.48 -7.12 6.49
C LYS A 145 2.36 -5.62 6.16
N ASP A 146 2.12 -4.79 7.17
CA ASP A 146 2.04 -3.33 7.05
C ASP A 146 3.40 -2.63 7.21
N GLY A 147 4.48 -3.38 7.45
CA GLY A 147 5.78 -2.80 7.78
C GLY A 147 5.94 -2.42 9.24
N SER A 148 4.93 -2.64 10.09
CA SER A 148 5.06 -2.35 11.51
C SER A 148 6.02 -3.35 12.18
N PRO A 149 6.89 -2.87 13.08
CA PRO A 149 7.83 -3.74 13.77
C PRO A 149 7.12 -4.69 14.74
N LYS A 150 7.70 -5.88 14.89
CA LYS A 150 7.30 -6.88 15.88
C LYS A 150 8.54 -7.56 16.43
N THR A 151 8.87 -7.23 17.67
CA THR A 151 9.95 -7.88 18.41
C THR A 151 9.58 -9.34 18.72
N ILE A 152 10.45 -10.25 18.32
CA ILE A 152 10.37 -11.68 18.60
C ILE A 152 11.44 -12.00 19.65
N LYS A 153 11.03 -12.71 20.69
CA LYS A 153 11.94 -13.26 21.69
C LYS A 153 12.03 -14.77 21.44
N PRO A 154 13.17 -15.28 20.95
CA PRO A 154 13.34 -16.70 20.72
C PRO A 154 13.10 -17.52 21.99
N LYS A 155 12.62 -18.76 21.83
CA LYS A 155 12.29 -19.65 22.95
C LYS A 155 12.87 -21.02 22.73
N GLU A 156 13.38 -21.64 23.78
CA GLU A 156 13.80 -23.05 23.72
C GLU A 156 12.55 -23.94 23.69
N LYS A 157 12.41 -24.77 22.66
CA LYS A 157 11.34 -25.78 22.55
C LYS A 157 11.93 -27.08 22.01
N LYS A 158 11.75 -28.17 22.76
CA LYS A 158 12.17 -29.53 22.36
C LYS A 158 13.66 -29.64 22.00
N GLY A 159 14.54 -28.95 22.73
CA GLY A 159 15.99 -28.97 22.49
C GLY A 159 16.46 -28.16 21.27
N GLY A 160 15.59 -27.34 20.67
CA GLY A 160 15.95 -26.39 19.63
C GLY A 160 15.44 -24.97 19.95
N ILE A 161 16.01 -23.97 19.29
CA ILE A 161 15.57 -22.57 19.41
C ILE A 161 14.40 -22.35 18.44
N ALA A 162 13.19 -22.22 18.99
CA ALA A 162 12.03 -21.78 18.24
C ALA A 162 12.04 -20.26 18.09
N ASP A 163 11.59 -19.77 16.93
CA ASP A 163 11.52 -18.34 16.60
C ASP A 163 12.89 -17.61 16.69
N GLY A 164 13.98 -18.33 16.43
CA GLY A 164 15.32 -17.76 16.27
C GLY A 164 15.41 -16.84 15.05
N LEU A 165 16.50 -16.07 14.97
CA LEU A 165 16.78 -15.23 13.81
C LEU A 165 16.81 -16.12 12.55
N PRO A 166 16.14 -15.73 11.44
CA PRO A 166 16.14 -16.54 10.23
C PRO A 166 17.55 -16.68 9.67
N ASP A 167 17.90 -17.90 9.25
CA ASP A 167 19.15 -18.13 8.51
C ASP A 167 19.03 -17.56 7.09
N TYR A 168 19.98 -16.70 6.73
CA TYR A 168 20.02 -16.02 5.44
C TYR A 168 20.63 -16.87 4.31
N LYS A 169 20.96 -18.14 4.57
CA LYS A 169 21.50 -19.11 3.59
C LYS A 169 22.68 -18.51 2.80
N THR A 170 22.66 -18.62 1.47
CA THR A 170 23.66 -18.09 0.54
C THR A 170 23.30 -16.72 -0.02
N TYR A 171 22.16 -16.13 0.37
CA TYR A 171 21.65 -14.90 -0.26
C TYR A 171 22.63 -13.73 -0.14
N PHE A 172 23.27 -13.58 1.03
CA PHE A 172 24.28 -12.55 1.27
C PHE A 172 25.72 -13.02 1.11
N LYS A 173 25.95 -14.26 0.65
CA LYS A 173 27.30 -14.80 0.43
C LYS A 173 27.78 -14.54 -0.98
N THR A 174 29.03 -14.15 -1.16
CA THR A 174 29.62 -13.96 -2.49
C THR A 174 30.20 -15.29 -2.96
N ALA A 175 29.76 -15.77 -4.12
CA ALA A 175 30.38 -16.93 -4.76
C ALA A 175 31.71 -16.50 -5.37
N THR A 176 32.80 -17.07 -4.87
CA THR A 176 34.14 -16.94 -5.43
C THR A 176 34.54 -18.29 -6.01
N THR A 177 34.74 -18.35 -7.32
CA THR A 177 35.29 -19.55 -7.96
C THR A 177 36.81 -19.52 -7.80
N ILE A 178 37.34 -20.47 -7.04
CA ILE A 178 38.79 -20.70 -6.97
C ILE A 178 39.09 -21.81 -7.97
N VAL A 179 39.95 -21.50 -8.94
CA VAL A 179 40.46 -22.48 -9.89
C VAL A 179 41.70 -23.09 -9.26
N HIS A 180 41.64 -24.38 -8.97
CA HIS A 180 42.77 -25.13 -8.46
C HIS A 180 43.43 -25.91 -9.58
N ASP A 181 44.75 -25.76 -9.70
CA ASP A 181 45.54 -26.60 -10.59
C ASP A 181 45.78 -27.97 -9.96
N GLN A 182 45.93 -29.00 -10.79
CA GLN A 182 46.20 -30.37 -10.34
C GLN A 182 47.42 -30.46 -9.41
N LYS A 183 48.43 -29.60 -9.62
CA LYS A 183 49.65 -29.54 -8.81
C LYS A 183 49.37 -29.09 -7.37
N ASP A 184 48.38 -28.24 -7.16
CA ASP A 184 48.03 -27.71 -5.85
C ASP A 184 47.15 -28.69 -5.06
N LEU A 185 46.26 -29.41 -5.76
CA LEU A 185 45.34 -30.36 -5.14
C LEU A 185 45.95 -31.74 -4.89
N ASN A 186 47.01 -32.14 -5.60
CA ASN A 186 47.57 -33.50 -5.56
C ASN A 186 46.49 -34.60 -5.69
N ALA A 187 45.42 -34.31 -6.44
CA ALA A 187 44.25 -35.18 -6.55
C ALA A 187 44.54 -36.34 -7.51
N HIS A 188 44.53 -37.56 -7.00
CA HIS A 188 44.80 -38.80 -7.76
C HIS A 188 43.80 -39.09 -8.90
N ASN A 189 42.63 -38.43 -8.90
CA ASN A 189 41.56 -38.64 -9.88
C ASN A 189 41.49 -37.54 -10.96
N LEU A 190 42.36 -36.54 -10.90
CA LEU A 190 42.36 -35.42 -11.84
C LEU A 190 43.47 -35.65 -12.86
N LYS A 191 43.19 -35.54 -14.16
CA LYS A 191 44.19 -35.80 -15.22
C LYS A 191 45.23 -34.69 -15.26
N GLU A 192 46.42 -35.01 -15.79
CA GLU A 192 47.47 -34.03 -15.98
C GLU A 192 47.04 -32.91 -16.93
N GLY A 193 46.98 -31.68 -16.39
CA GLY A 193 46.55 -30.48 -17.12
C GLY A 193 45.06 -30.11 -16.98
N GLU A 194 44.28 -30.86 -16.19
CA GLU A 194 42.88 -30.53 -15.91
C GLU A 194 42.76 -29.61 -14.69
N THR A 195 41.90 -28.59 -14.78
CA THR A 195 41.65 -27.60 -13.71
C THR A 195 40.34 -27.92 -12.99
N PHE A 196 40.33 -27.83 -11.65
CA PHE A 196 39.12 -28.01 -10.85
C PHE A 196 38.61 -26.66 -10.36
N GLU A 197 37.39 -26.30 -10.75
CA GLU A 197 36.72 -25.07 -10.30
C GLU A 197 35.89 -25.36 -9.03
N GLU A 198 36.30 -24.79 -7.91
CA GLU A 198 35.56 -24.87 -6.64
C GLU A 198 34.84 -23.54 -6.37
N VAL A 199 33.51 -23.58 -6.25
CA VAL A 199 32.72 -22.41 -5.86
C VAL A 199 32.63 -22.32 -4.34
N ILE A 200 33.45 -21.44 -3.75
CA ILE A 200 33.42 -21.16 -2.31
C ILE A 200 32.51 -19.96 -2.07
N TRP A 201 31.63 -20.08 -1.06
CA TRP A 201 30.75 -18.99 -0.64
C TRP A 201 31.39 -18.21 0.50
N THR A 202 31.93 -17.02 0.20
CA THR A 202 32.48 -16.11 1.21
C THR A 202 31.36 -15.32 1.89
N ASP A 203 31.37 -15.28 3.22
CA ASP A 203 30.43 -14.46 3.99
C ASP A 203 30.69 -12.96 3.75
N GLU A 204 29.62 -12.15 3.77
CA GLU A 204 29.73 -10.69 3.76
C GLU A 204 30.36 -10.16 5.05
N ASP A 205 30.83 -8.91 5.00
CA ASP A 205 31.26 -8.21 6.19
C ASP A 205 30.07 -7.92 7.14
N LYS A 206 30.09 -8.58 8.30
CA LYS A 206 29.04 -8.50 9.32
C LYS A 206 29.14 -7.26 10.21
N THR A 207 30.22 -6.47 10.09
CA THR A 207 30.57 -5.36 10.99
C THR A 207 29.43 -4.36 11.22
N TYR A 208 28.73 -3.95 10.15
CA TYR A 208 27.64 -2.98 10.24
C TYR A 208 26.26 -3.65 10.26
N VAL A 209 26.15 -4.83 9.67
CA VAL A 209 24.89 -5.58 9.55
C VAL A 209 24.40 -6.06 10.92
N GLN A 210 25.32 -6.51 11.79
CA GLN A 210 24.98 -7.00 13.14
C GLN A 210 24.44 -5.92 14.08
N LEU A 211 24.65 -4.64 13.77
CA LEU A 211 24.14 -3.54 14.59
C LEU A 211 22.63 -3.30 14.44
N SER A 212 22.00 -3.91 13.44
CA SER A 212 20.58 -3.76 13.18
C SER A 212 19.81 -4.98 13.69
N PRO A 213 18.89 -4.84 14.66
CA PRO A 213 18.07 -5.96 15.12
C PRO A 213 16.97 -6.35 14.12
N LEU A 214 16.82 -5.58 13.04
CA LEU A 214 15.80 -5.78 12.02
C LEU A 214 16.16 -6.94 11.09
N MET A 215 15.20 -7.82 10.82
CA MET A 215 15.38 -8.87 9.82
C MET A 215 15.63 -8.27 8.43
N ARG A 216 16.61 -8.82 7.71
CA ARG A 216 16.89 -8.39 6.34
C ARG A 216 15.87 -8.98 5.37
N CYS A 217 15.60 -8.25 4.30
CA CYS A 217 14.80 -8.74 3.19
C CYS A 217 15.57 -9.80 2.40
N ILE A 218 14.90 -10.89 2.06
CA ILE A 218 15.42 -12.02 1.30
C ILE A 218 14.42 -12.30 0.17
N PRO A 219 14.83 -12.80 -1.00
CA PRO A 219 13.90 -13.21 -2.04
C PRO A 219 12.80 -14.19 -1.58
N ASP A 220 13.10 -15.05 -0.59
CA ASP A 220 12.11 -15.96 0.03
C ASP A 220 10.92 -15.22 0.68
N PHE A 221 11.10 -13.94 1.05
CA PHE A 221 10.06 -13.09 1.67
C PHE A 221 9.32 -12.21 0.67
N TYR A 222 9.65 -12.28 -0.62
CA TYR A 222 8.88 -11.60 -1.64
C TYR A 222 7.44 -12.14 -1.68
N PHE A 223 6.53 -11.26 -2.04
CA PHE A 223 5.11 -11.54 -2.15
C PHE A 223 4.62 -11.28 -3.56
N LYS A 224 3.49 -11.88 -3.90
CA LYS A 224 2.85 -11.67 -5.19
C LYS A 224 2.08 -10.34 -5.19
N LYS A 225 2.31 -9.52 -6.21
CA LYS A 225 1.70 -8.22 -6.49
C LYS A 225 0.65 -8.31 -7.61
N GLY A 226 -0.17 -7.28 -7.71
CA GLY A 226 -1.20 -7.11 -8.72
C GLY A 226 -2.52 -7.82 -8.40
N VAL A 227 -3.56 -7.50 -9.16
CA VAL A 227 -4.92 -8.06 -8.99
C VAL A 227 -4.92 -9.58 -9.15
N ALA A 228 -4.12 -10.09 -10.10
CA ALA A 228 -3.98 -11.52 -10.37
C ALA A 228 -2.92 -12.21 -9.52
N GLY A 229 -2.10 -11.48 -8.75
CA GLY A 229 -1.00 -12.06 -7.96
C GLY A 229 0.05 -12.77 -8.82
N THR A 230 0.29 -12.29 -10.04
CA THR A 230 1.25 -12.90 -10.98
C THR A 230 2.63 -12.26 -10.91
N LEU A 231 2.70 -10.98 -10.56
CA LEU A 231 3.95 -10.22 -10.48
C LEU A 231 4.61 -10.43 -9.13
N MET A 232 5.93 -10.43 -9.07
CA MET A 232 6.68 -10.52 -7.81
C MET A 232 6.89 -9.13 -7.20
N SER A 233 7.11 -9.08 -5.89
CA SER A 233 7.24 -7.81 -5.17
C SER A 233 8.59 -7.13 -5.24
N ASP A 234 9.52 -7.76 -5.94
CA ASP A 234 10.91 -7.37 -6.11
C ASP A 234 11.02 -5.86 -6.38
N PRO A 235 11.91 -5.14 -5.67
CA PRO A 235 12.86 -5.63 -4.66
C PRO A 235 12.30 -5.68 -3.23
N PHE A 236 11.02 -5.37 -3.00
CA PHE A 236 10.47 -5.15 -1.66
C PHE A 236 10.03 -6.44 -0.97
N CYS A 237 10.31 -6.55 0.33
CA CYS A 237 9.74 -7.59 1.21
C CYS A 237 8.63 -7.05 2.11
N SER A 238 8.75 -5.81 2.56
CA SER A 238 7.79 -5.16 3.45
C SER A 238 7.76 -3.66 3.15
N PRO A 239 6.60 -2.99 3.21
CA PRO A 239 5.28 -3.55 3.48
C PRO A 239 4.69 -4.27 2.25
N ARG A 240 3.56 -4.97 2.42
CA ARG A 240 2.84 -5.62 1.31
C ARG A 240 2.09 -4.60 0.45
N GLU A 241 1.86 -4.94 -0.80
CA GLU A 241 1.05 -4.09 -1.70
C GLU A 241 -0.37 -3.91 -1.14
N ASN A 242 -0.89 -2.69 -1.27
CA ASN A 242 -2.18 -2.25 -0.74
C ASN A 242 -2.35 -2.41 0.79
N SER A 243 -1.25 -2.55 1.53
CA SER A 243 -1.28 -2.53 2.98
C SER A 243 -1.62 -1.13 3.52
N ASN A 244 -2.31 -1.11 4.65
CA ASN A 244 -2.73 0.10 5.32
C ASN A 244 -1.67 0.52 6.35
N ILE A 245 -0.90 1.53 5.99
CA ILE A 245 0.12 2.15 6.84
C ILE A 245 -0.56 3.25 7.64
N LYS A 246 -0.48 3.15 8.96
CA LYS A 246 -1.14 4.07 9.89
C LYS A 246 -0.20 5.19 10.29
N LEU A 247 -0.75 6.40 10.44
CA LEU A 247 -0.03 7.59 10.93
C LEU A 247 0.62 7.38 12.30
N ASP A 248 -0.06 6.65 13.20
CA ASP A 248 0.32 6.52 14.61
C ASP A 248 1.44 5.49 14.87
N GLY A 249 2.47 5.45 14.03
CA GLY A 249 3.58 4.52 14.21
C GLY A 249 4.64 4.60 13.13
N VAL A 250 5.83 4.10 13.46
CA VAL A 250 6.92 3.94 12.51
C VAL A 250 6.76 2.59 11.80
N HIS A 251 6.82 2.63 10.47
CA HIS A 251 6.84 1.44 9.64
C HIS A 251 8.19 1.34 8.95
N PHE A 252 8.66 0.14 8.66
CA PHE A 252 9.91 -0.07 7.95
C PHE A 252 9.62 -0.57 6.54
N LEU A 253 10.09 0.20 5.57
CA LEU A 253 10.22 -0.24 4.19
C LEU A 253 11.50 -1.07 4.08
N THR A 254 11.43 -2.28 3.55
CA THR A 254 12.60 -3.16 3.38
C THR A 254 12.70 -3.71 1.98
N TRP A 255 13.92 -3.76 1.47
CA TRP A 255 14.23 -4.30 0.14
C TRP A 255 15.48 -5.16 0.17
N TYR A 256 15.63 -6.02 -0.82
CA TYR A 256 16.79 -6.90 -0.94
C TYR A 256 17.97 -6.09 -1.48
N THR A 257 18.98 -5.89 -0.64
CA THR A 257 20.15 -5.04 -0.95
C THR A 257 20.88 -5.48 -2.21
N ARG A 258 21.05 -6.79 -2.39
CA ARG A 258 21.68 -7.41 -3.57
C ARG A 258 20.82 -7.42 -4.84
N PHE A 259 19.61 -6.85 -4.80
CA PHE A 259 18.91 -6.50 -6.03
C PHE A 259 19.66 -5.37 -6.76
N PHE A 260 20.18 -4.40 -6.00
CA PHE A 260 20.96 -3.27 -6.51
C PHE A 260 22.45 -3.47 -6.22
N LYS A 261 23.07 -4.50 -6.83
CA LYS A 261 24.47 -4.88 -6.53
C LYS A 261 25.47 -3.78 -6.89
N ASP A 262 25.18 -3.04 -7.95
CA ASP A 262 26.06 -2.00 -8.49
C ASP A 262 25.91 -0.66 -7.75
N ALA A 263 24.80 -0.50 -7.01
CA ALA A 263 24.47 0.74 -6.33
C ALA A 263 25.04 0.80 -4.91
N ARG A 264 25.79 1.86 -4.60
CA ARG A 264 26.32 2.09 -3.24
C ARG A 264 25.29 2.77 -2.37
N LYS A 265 24.57 3.72 -2.95
CA LYS A 265 23.52 4.49 -2.30
C LYS A 265 22.21 4.31 -3.03
N VAL A 266 21.14 4.50 -2.28
CA VAL A 266 19.76 4.38 -2.72
C VAL A 266 18.96 5.51 -2.08
N ARG A 267 17.89 5.90 -2.76
CA ARG A 267 16.97 6.95 -2.36
C ARG A 267 15.53 6.44 -2.49
N VAL A 268 14.65 6.82 -1.58
CA VAL A 268 13.23 6.46 -1.64
C VAL A 268 12.42 7.65 -2.11
N HIS A 269 11.53 7.42 -3.07
CA HIS A 269 10.59 8.40 -3.60
C HIS A 269 9.16 7.98 -3.28
N TYR A 270 8.32 8.97 -2.96
CA TYR A 270 6.89 8.79 -2.79
C TYR A 270 6.12 9.63 -3.80
N ALA A 271 5.19 9.00 -4.50
CA ALA A 271 4.32 9.62 -5.49
C ALA A 271 2.86 9.33 -5.19
N TYR A 272 1.96 10.28 -5.48
CA TYR A 272 0.53 10.06 -5.34
C TYR A 272 0.02 9.17 -6.47
N VAL A 273 -0.82 8.19 -6.12
CA VAL A 273 -1.51 7.34 -7.10
C VAL A 273 -2.97 7.72 -7.11
N LYS A 274 -3.47 8.10 -8.28
CA LYS A 274 -4.90 8.35 -8.48
C LYS A 274 -5.66 7.03 -8.30
N GLU A 275 -6.55 6.99 -7.32
CA GLU A 275 -7.40 5.83 -7.10
C GLU A 275 -8.50 5.75 -8.15
N ASN A 276 -8.70 4.57 -8.73
CA ASN A 276 -9.83 4.33 -9.63
C ASN A 276 -11.14 4.36 -8.84
N LEU A 277 -12.21 4.89 -9.44
CA LEU A 277 -13.56 4.98 -8.84
C LEU A 277 -14.06 3.60 -8.35
N HIS A 278 -13.73 2.53 -9.07
CA HIS A 278 -14.05 1.16 -8.69
C HIS A 278 -13.40 0.76 -7.36
N GLU A 279 -12.16 1.18 -7.13
CA GLU A 279 -11.42 0.80 -5.93
C GLU A 279 -11.83 1.60 -4.69
N LYS A 280 -12.43 2.78 -4.89
CA LYS A 280 -13.08 3.56 -3.82
C LYS A 280 -14.41 2.95 -3.37
N GLY A 281 -14.86 1.85 -4.01
CA GLY A 281 -16.12 1.18 -3.67
C GLY A 281 -17.37 1.86 -4.21
N PHE A 282 -17.21 2.85 -5.10
CA PHE A 282 -18.33 3.61 -5.71
C PHE A 282 -18.79 3.04 -7.05
N ALA A 283 -18.12 2.05 -7.63
CA ALA A 283 -18.59 1.41 -8.85
C ALA A 283 -19.75 0.44 -8.56
N LYS A 284 -20.91 0.71 -9.16
CA LYS A 284 -21.99 -0.27 -9.32
C LYS A 284 -21.42 -1.47 -10.11
N ARG A 285 -21.84 -2.70 -9.75
CA ARG A 285 -21.34 -4.00 -10.25
C ARG A 285 -21.56 -4.28 -11.75
N ASP A 286 -21.78 -3.27 -12.57
CA ASP A 286 -22.13 -3.46 -13.96
C ASP A 286 -20.91 -3.22 -14.87
N ASN A 287 -20.40 -4.34 -15.43
CA ASN A 287 -19.59 -4.52 -16.64
C ASN A 287 -18.05 -4.57 -16.53
N ASP A 288 -17.52 -5.81 -16.57
CA ASP A 288 -16.67 -6.43 -17.63
C ASP A 288 -15.57 -5.64 -18.37
N GLU A 289 -15.01 -4.57 -17.83
CA GLU A 289 -13.70 -4.06 -18.29
C GLU A 289 -12.60 -4.42 -17.29
N ILE A 290 -11.72 -5.33 -17.71
CA ILE A 290 -10.46 -5.65 -17.07
C ILE A 290 -9.62 -4.35 -17.05
N PRO A 291 -9.34 -3.72 -15.89
CA PRO A 291 -8.55 -2.52 -15.87
C PRO A 291 -7.08 -2.93 -15.99
N GLY A 292 -6.53 -2.67 -17.18
CA GLY A 292 -5.10 -2.72 -17.43
C GLY A 292 -4.34 -1.65 -16.63
N ASP A 293 -3.17 -2.04 -16.16
CA ASP A 293 -2.24 -1.31 -15.32
C ASP A 293 -1.79 0.04 -15.91
N VAL A 294 -2.55 1.11 -15.70
CA VAL A 294 -2.01 2.48 -15.80
C VAL A 294 -2.40 3.27 -14.56
N LYS A 295 -1.52 3.23 -13.57
CA LYS A 295 -1.54 4.11 -12.40
C LYS A 295 -1.14 5.51 -12.89
N GLU A 296 -2.12 6.35 -13.20
CA GLU A 296 -1.87 7.75 -13.57
C GLU A 296 -1.24 8.46 -12.35
N ILE A 297 0.06 8.75 -12.43
CA ILE A 297 0.77 9.53 -11.43
C ILE A 297 0.29 10.97 -11.56
N THR A 298 -0.20 11.54 -10.47
CA THR A 298 -0.72 12.91 -10.49
C THR A 298 0.47 13.87 -10.49
N SER A 299 0.84 14.37 -11.69
CA SER A 299 2.10 15.07 -12.00
C SER A 299 2.22 16.51 -11.48
N SER A 300 1.37 16.95 -10.54
CA SER A 300 1.27 18.37 -10.19
C SER A 300 2.05 18.80 -8.94
N VAL A 301 3.01 18.02 -8.45
CA VAL A 301 3.85 18.38 -7.29
C VAL A 301 5.32 18.40 -7.70
N GLU A 302 5.98 19.55 -7.50
CA GLU A 302 7.41 19.77 -7.72
C GLU A 302 8.22 19.02 -6.63
N GLY A 303 8.55 17.76 -6.89
CA GLY A 303 9.57 17.03 -6.14
C GLY A 303 10.91 17.01 -6.87
N ALA A 304 11.93 16.44 -6.21
CA ALA A 304 13.26 16.24 -6.81
C ALA A 304 13.23 15.36 -8.08
N VAL A 305 12.17 14.55 -8.24
CA VAL A 305 11.90 13.71 -9.41
C VAL A 305 10.47 14.02 -9.86
N PHE A 306 10.25 14.08 -11.18
CA PHE A 306 8.95 14.40 -11.75
C PHE A 306 7.85 13.44 -11.24
N GLY A 307 6.85 13.98 -10.54
CA GLY A 307 5.72 13.23 -9.99
C GLY A 307 5.89 12.67 -8.57
N ALA A 308 7.08 12.77 -7.96
CA ALA A 308 7.25 12.48 -6.54
C ALA A 308 6.86 13.72 -5.71
N PHE A 309 6.13 13.53 -4.61
CA PHE A 309 5.88 14.61 -3.64
C PHE A 309 6.90 14.61 -2.50
N TYR A 310 7.58 13.48 -2.27
CA TYR A 310 8.63 13.37 -1.26
C TYR A 310 9.77 12.51 -1.81
N SER A 311 10.99 12.86 -1.43
CA SER A 311 12.20 12.11 -1.77
C SER A 311 13.15 12.16 -0.58
N SER A 312 13.58 11.01 -0.08
CA SER A 312 14.50 10.92 1.07
C SER A 312 15.88 11.46 0.74
N ASP A 313 16.80 11.53 1.70
CA ASP A 313 18.22 11.65 1.38
C ASP A 313 18.79 10.33 0.84
N TRP A 314 19.99 10.39 0.26
CA TRP A 314 20.73 9.20 -0.17
C TRP A 314 21.27 8.42 1.04
N PHE A 315 20.91 7.16 1.16
CA PHE A 315 21.39 6.25 2.22
C PHE A 315 22.15 5.07 1.62
N TYR A 316 23.03 4.46 2.42
CA TYR A 316 23.83 3.31 1.98
C TYR A 316 22.96 2.07 1.77
N ASN A 317 23.18 1.35 0.66
CA ASN A 317 22.43 0.13 0.32
C ASN A 317 22.83 -1.11 1.17
N THR A 318 23.63 -0.94 2.21
CA THR A 318 24.09 -2.07 3.06
C THR A 318 22.99 -2.57 4.01
N GLU A 319 22.20 -1.63 4.53
CA GLU A 319 21.21 -1.89 5.58
C GLU A 319 19.89 -2.48 5.04
N GLY A 320 19.45 -2.05 3.85
CA GLY A 320 18.27 -2.63 3.18
C GLY A 320 16.92 -2.27 3.81
N TYR A 321 16.87 -1.21 4.62
CA TYR A 321 15.63 -0.71 5.21
C TYR A 321 15.58 0.81 5.26
N PHE A 322 14.36 1.36 5.28
CA PHE A 322 14.09 2.78 5.45
C PHE A 322 12.94 2.97 6.45
N PRO A 323 13.15 3.73 7.55
CA PRO A 323 12.10 4.03 8.50
C PRO A 323 11.12 5.05 7.92
N LEU A 324 9.92 4.59 7.59
CA LEU A 324 8.81 5.42 7.13
C LEU A 324 8.09 6.03 8.34
N GLN A 325 8.25 7.33 8.50
CA GLN A 325 7.46 8.15 9.41
C GLN A 325 6.48 8.98 8.58
N PHE A 326 5.20 8.63 8.70
CA PHE A 326 4.16 9.28 7.92
C PHE A 326 3.80 10.64 8.53
N GLN A 327 3.80 11.69 7.71
CA GLN A 327 3.34 13.02 8.12
C GLN A 327 1.89 13.23 7.72
N GLU A 328 1.12 13.89 8.58
CA GLU A 328 -0.31 14.12 8.36
C GLU A 328 -0.60 15.01 7.13
N GLU A 329 0.33 15.90 6.80
CA GLU A 329 0.26 16.81 5.65
C GLU A 329 0.18 16.06 4.31
N TRP A 330 0.80 14.87 4.23
CA TRP A 330 0.81 14.06 3.01
C TRP A 330 -0.58 13.49 2.68
N LEU A 331 -1.54 13.48 3.63
CA LEU A 331 -2.93 13.08 3.37
C LEU A 331 -3.73 14.12 2.59
N LYS A 332 -3.28 15.39 2.52
CA LYS A 332 -4.05 16.51 1.93
C LYS A 332 -5.47 16.64 2.50
N GLY A 333 -5.67 16.26 3.77
CA GLY A 333 -6.97 16.28 4.45
C GLY A 333 -7.84 15.05 4.20
N ASP A 334 -7.47 14.15 3.28
CA ASP A 334 -8.18 12.91 3.05
C ASP A 334 -7.97 11.91 4.19
N VAL A 335 -8.91 10.98 4.35
CA VAL A 335 -8.80 9.95 5.39
C VAL A 335 -7.77 8.88 5.03
N SER A 336 -7.68 8.59 3.73
CA SER A 336 -6.71 7.66 3.15
C SER A 336 -6.21 8.15 1.81
N GLN A 337 -4.92 7.99 1.56
CA GLN A 337 -4.28 8.31 0.29
C GLN A 337 -3.44 7.12 -0.19
N ARG A 338 -3.49 6.83 -1.50
CA ARG A 338 -2.61 5.83 -2.09
C ARG A 338 -1.32 6.48 -2.53
N VAL A 339 -0.23 5.85 -2.12
CA VAL A 339 1.11 6.31 -2.41
C VAL A 339 1.90 5.18 -3.06
N MET A 340 2.54 5.51 -4.16
CA MET A 340 3.55 4.67 -4.79
C MET A 340 4.89 4.99 -4.14
N VAL A 341 5.55 3.94 -3.67
CA VAL A 341 6.89 3.94 -3.11
C VAL A 341 7.82 3.36 -4.16
N VAL A 342 8.89 4.08 -4.45
CA VAL A 342 9.90 3.67 -5.43
C VAL A 342 11.29 3.82 -4.80
N VAL A 343 12.20 2.88 -5.07
CA VAL A 343 13.60 2.97 -4.65
C VAL A 343 14.45 3.25 -5.89
N GLN A 344 15.15 4.37 -5.89
CA GLN A 344 16.09 4.77 -6.93
C GLN A 344 17.53 4.44 -6.50
N PRO A 345 18.29 3.66 -7.28
CA PRO A 345 19.72 3.48 -7.08
C PRO A 345 20.54 4.67 -7.57
N ASP A 346 21.74 4.86 -7.02
CA ASP A 346 22.70 5.89 -7.46
C ASP A 346 23.31 5.65 -8.85
N THR A 347 23.03 4.47 -9.44
CA THR A 347 23.46 4.10 -10.79
C THR A 347 22.60 4.77 -11.87
N GLU A 348 21.42 5.28 -11.53
CA GLU A 348 20.47 5.90 -12.46
C GLU A 348 20.37 7.40 -12.20
N ASP A 349 20.49 8.20 -13.26
CA ASP A 349 20.42 9.66 -13.18
C ASP A 349 19.03 10.14 -12.75
N THR A 350 19.00 11.18 -11.92
CA THR A 350 17.76 11.69 -11.30
C THR A 350 16.82 12.36 -12.31
N GLU A 351 17.36 12.98 -13.35
CA GLU A 351 16.58 13.72 -14.36
C GLU A 351 15.80 12.77 -15.30
N ASP A 352 16.37 11.60 -15.59
CA ASP A 352 15.78 10.61 -16.49
C ASP A 352 14.93 9.56 -15.76
N TYR A 353 14.86 9.64 -14.43
CA TYR A 353 14.18 8.63 -13.63
C TYR A 353 12.65 8.79 -13.66
N ASP A 354 12.00 8.00 -14.51
CA ASP A 354 10.54 7.96 -14.64
C ASP A 354 9.92 6.98 -13.63
N LEU A 355 9.25 7.53 -12.61
CA LEU A 355 8.57 6.77 -11.56
C LEU A 355 7.51 5.81 -12.09
N SER A 356 6.92 6.11 -13.26
CA SER A 356 5.86 5.26 -13.85
C SER A 356 6.42 3.97 -14.45
N LYS A 357 7.68 3.99 -14.91
CA LYS A 357 8.37 2.84 -15.53
C LYS A 357 9.22 2.06 -14.54
N ALA A 358 9.35 2.57 -13.31
CA ALA A 358 10.11 1.90 -12.27
C ALA A 358 9.52 0.53 -11.97
N SER A 359 10.26 -0.52 -12.35
CA SER A 359 9.96 -1.92 -12.02
C SER A 359 9.95 -2.14 -10.50
N ALA A 360 10.76 -1.38 -9.77
CA ALA A 360 10.85 -1.35 -8.33
C ALA A 360 9.81 -0.40 -7.68
N SER A 361 8.53 -0.53 -8.03
CA SER A 361 7.44 0.25 -7.43
C SER A 361 6.55 -0.60 -6.50
N LEU A 362 6.04 0.02 -5.43
CA LEU A 362 5.14 -0.58 -4.44
C LEU A 362 4.03 0.39 -4.10
N VAL A 363 2.77 -0.01 -4.21
CA VAL A 363 1.64 0.85 -3.81
C VAL A 363 1.16 0.51 -2.42
N VAL A 364 1.07 1.52 -1.56
CA VAL A 364 0.63 1.43 -0.17
C VAL A 364 -0.49 2.43 0.09
N LYS A 365 -1.29 2.17 1.13
CA LYS A 365 -2.37 3.06 1.56
C LYS A 365 -1.97 3.72 2.86
N PHE A 366 -1.78 5.03 2.83
CA PHE A 366 -1.61 5.82 4.03
C PHE A 366 -2.97 6.12 4.65
N MET A 367 -3.12 5.94 5.97
CA MET A 367 -4.37 6.19 6.69
C MET A 367 -4.13 6.98 7.97
N ARG A 368 -4.96 8.00 8.22
CA ARG A 368 -4.90 8.86 9.43
C ARG A 368 -5.11 8.08 10.73
N LYS A 369 -6.06 7.12 10.73
CA LYS A 369 -6.37 6.25 11.87
C LYS A 369 -7.17 5.04 11.40
N ALA A 370 -7.23 3.98 12.22
CA ALA A 370 -8.26 2.96 12.04
C ALA A 370 -9.63 3.64 12.23
N ILE A 371 -10.36 3.84 11.12
CA ILE A 371 -11.73 4.30 11.18
C ILE A 371 -12.52 3.16 11.82
N VAL A 372 -12.83 3.28 13.11
CA VAL A 372 -13.96 2.53 13.66
C VAL A 372 -15.17 3.22 13.06
N ALA A 373 -15.64 2.72 11.91
CA ALA A 373 -16.83 3.21 11.24
C ALA A 373 -18.04 2.85 12.13
N LYS A 374 -18.22 3.59 13.22
CA LYS A 374 -19.56 3.84 13.71
C LYS A 374 -20.19 4.70 12.62
N ASN A 375 -21.08 4.12 11.84
CA ASN A 375 -21.91 4.86 10.89
C ASN A 375 -22.70 5.90 11.69
N THR A 376 -22.10 7.08 11.93
CA THR A 376 -22.82 8.23 12.46
C THR A 376 -23.89 8.57 11.44
N LYS A 377 -25.10 8.84 11.92
CA LYS A 377 -26.29 9.10 11.07
C LYS A 377 -26.01 10.19 10.02
N GLU A 378 -25.11 11.11 10.34
CA GLU A 378 -24.66 12.19 9.46
C GLU A 378 -23.87 11.71 8.23
N LYS A 379 -23.02 10.69 8.34
CA LYS A 379 -22.30 10.14 7.17
C LYS A 379 -23.23 9.38 6.23
N LYS A 380 -24.23 8.68 6.78
CA LYS A 380 -25.31 8.12 5.95
C LYS A 380 -26.08 9.21 5.21
N LEU A 381 -26.30 10.35 5.85
CA LEU A 381 -27.04 11.47 5.26
C LEU A 381 -26.24 12.15 4.14
N LEU A 382 -24.92 12.27 4.28
CA LEU A 382 -24.02 12.76 3.23
C LEU A 382 -23.86 11.76 2.07
N ASP A 383 -23.79 10.46 2.34
CA ASP A 383 -23.76 9.41 1.31
C ASP A 383 -25.11 9.28 0.57
N ASP A 384 -26.23 9.50 1.26
CA ASP A 384 -27.56 9.62 0.62
C ASP A 384 -27.67 10.92 -0.22
N GLN A 385 -26.92 11.98 0.14
CA GLN A 385 -26.89 13.24 -0.62
C GLN A 385 -26.01 13.19 -1.87
N THR A 386 -24.96 12.35 -1.90
CA THR A 386 -24.09 12.17 -3.09
C THR A 386 -24.72 11.33 -4.20
N SER A 387 -25.88 10.70 -3.96
CA SER A 387 -26.80 10.37 -5.05
C SER A 387 -27.56 11.63 -5.44
N THR A 388 -26.87 12.56 -6.10
CA THR A 388 -27.43 13.81 -6.64
C THR A 388 -28.79 13.54 -7.26
N GLY A 389 -29.81 14.28 -6.82
CA GLY A 389 -31.21 14.06 -7.17
C GLY A 389 -31.51 14.03 -8.67
N ASP A 390 -30.60 14.53 -9.51
CA ASP A 390 -30.71 14.49 -10.96
C ASP A 390 -30.79 13.07 -11.53
N ASP A 391 -30.01 12.11 -11.01
CA ASP A 391 -30.07 10.71 -11.46
C ASP A 391 -31.44 10.08 -11.16
N VAL A 392 -32.02 10.41 -10.00
CA VAL A 392 -33.35 9.94 -9.61
C VAL A 392 -34.42 10.58 -10.49
N TYR A 393 -34.28 11.87 -10.83
CA TYR A 393 -35.18 12.55 -11.77
C TYR A 393 -35.11 11.95 -13.18
N TYR A 394 -33.92 11.60 -13.68
CA TYR A 394 -33.78 10.92 -14.97
C TYR A 394 -34.46 9.55 -14.96
N ILE A 395 -34.33 8.77 -13.87
CA ILE A 395 -35.00 7.48 -13.74
C ILE A 395 -36.54 7.64 -13.67
N ILE A 396 -37.03 8.60 -12.89
CA ILE A 396 -38.47 8.89 -12.75
C ILE A 396 -39.07 9.36 -14.09
N MET A 397 -38.34 10.13 -14.89
CA MET A 397 -38.79 10.56 -16.22
C MET A 397 -38.63 9.47 -17.28
N ALA A 398 -37.61 8.61 -17.18
CA ALA A 398 -37.37 7.55 -18.15
C ALA A 398 -38.47 6.47 -18.14
N ILE A 399 -38.95 6.05 -16.95
CA ILE A 399 -39.93 4.96 -16.84
C ILE A 399 -41.22 5.24 -17.65
N PRO A 400 -41.90 6.40 -17.52
CA PRO A 400 -43.06 6.74 -18.34
C PRO A 400 -42.75 6.80 -19.84
N THR A 401 -41.61 7.35 -20.23
CA THR A 401 -41.25 7.47 -21.66
C THR A 401 -41.04 6.10 -22.33
N CYS A 402 -40.41 5.16 -21.64
CA CYS A 402 -40.27 3.78 -22.10
C CYS A 402 -41.64 3.08 -22.27
N VAL A 403 -42.58 3.31 -21.35
CA VAL A 403 -43.94 2.76 -21.46
C VAL A 403 -44.68 3.34 -22.66
N ILE A 404 -44.59 4.64 -22.90
CA ILE A 404 -45.20 5.29 -24.07
C ILE A 404 -44.62 4.72 -25.38
N LEU A 405 -43.29 4.56 -25.45
CA LEU A 405 -42.64 3.95 -26.62
C LEU A 405 -43.08 2.49 -26.83
N ALA A 406 -43.22 1.70 -25.77
CA ALA A 406 -43.69 0.32 -25.86
C ALA A 406 -45.15 0.24 -26.36
N VAL A 407 -46.04 1.10 -25.85
CA VAL A 407 -47.44 1.18 -26.30
C VAL A 407 -47.51 1.61 -27.77
N LEU A 408 -46.71 2.59 -28.17
CA LEU A 408 -46.63 3.06 -29.55
C LEU A 408 -46.10 1.97 -30.49
N GLY A 409 -45.08 1.22 -30.07
CA GLY A 409 -44.58 0.05 -30.79
C GLY A 409 -45.64 -1.03 -30.96
N MET A 410 -46.40 -1.34 -29.90
CA MET A 410 -47.51 -2.30 -29.96
C MET A 410 -48.62 -1.81 -30.89
N TYR A 411 -48.95 -0.52 -30.87
CA TYR A 411 -49.94 0.08 -31.77
C TYR A 411 -49.53 -0.05 -33.24
N ILE A 412 -48.28 0.31 -33.58
CA ILE A 412 -47.75 0.16 -34.94
C ILE A 412 -47.76 -1.32 -35.35
N PHE A 413 -47.34 -2.22 -34.48
CA PHE A 413 -47.36 -3.65 -34.74
C PHE A 413 -48.77 -4.19 -35.04
N LEU A 414 -49.77 -3.76 -34.26
CA LEU A 414 -51.17 -4.08 -34.53
C LEU A 414 -51.64 -3.48 -35.86
N PHE A 415 -51.26 -2.25 -36.16
CA PHE A 415 -51.64 -1.55 -37.38
C PHE A 415 -51.11 -2.24 -38.64
N VAL A 416 -49.83 -2.65 -38.63
CA VAL A 416 -49.21 -3.40 -39.75
C VAL A 416 -49.89 -4.77 -39.91
N ASN A 417 -50.20 -5.45 -38.81
CA ASN A 417 -50.83 -6.78 -38.83
C ASN A 417 -52.36 -6.76 -38.97
N ARG A 418 -53.01 -5.58 -39.10
CA ARG A 418 -54.48 -5.50 -39.23
C ARG A 418 -55.02 -6.33 -40.39
N LYS A 419 -54.27 -6.44 -41.49
CA LYS A 419 -54.66 -7.24 -42.66
C LYS A 419 -54.52 -8.75 -42.46
N HIS A 420 -53.68 -9.19 -41.52
CA HIS A 420 -53.39 -10.61 -41.29
C HIS A 420 -54.22 -11.22 -40.14
N ARG A 421 -54.84 -10.39 -39.28
CA ARG A 421 -55.75 -10.88 -38.21
C ARG A 421 -57.18 -11.12 -38.68
N ASP A 422 -57.56 -10.60 -39.84
CA ASP A 422 -58.92 -10.75 -40.36
C ASP A 422 -59.08 -12.10 -41.07
N LEU A 423 -59.29 -13.14 -40.26
CA LEU A 423 -59.61 -14.49 -40.73
C LEU A 423 -61.07 -14.59 -41.24
N SER A 424 -61.79 -13.48 -41.37
CA SER A 424 -63.17 -13.45 -41.88
C SER A 424 -63.28 -13.97 -43.31
N HIS A 425 -62.19 -13.94 -44.09
CA HIS A 425 -62.15 -14.53 -45.43
C HIS A 425 -61.98 -16.07 -45.43
N LEU A 426 -61.67 -16.68 -44.27
CA LEU A 426 -61.66 -18.14 -44.15
C LEU A 426 -63.09 -18.65 -44.02
N ARG A 427 -63.60 -19.15 -45.14
CA ARG A 427 -64.88 -19.86 -45.24
C ARG A 427 -64.90 -21.01 -44.22
N LYS A 428 -65.77 -20.91 -43.20
CA LYS A 428 -65.97 -21.98 -42.21
C LYS A 428 -66.17 -23.31 -42.96
N PRO A 429 -65.40 -24.37 -42.67
CA PRO A 429 -65.60 -25.65 -43.33
C PRO A 429 -67.03 -26.12 -43.05
N LYS A 430 -67.77 -26.48 -44.09
CA LYS A 430 -69.10 -27.08 -43.94
C LYS A 430 -68.93 -28.34 -43.09
N ARG A 431 -69.61 -28.40 -41.93
CA ARG A 431 -69.72 -29.63 -41.13
C ARG A 431 -70.15 -30.77 -42.05
N SER A 432 -69.32 -31.78 -42.22
CA SER A 432 -69.70 -33.00 -42.94
C SER A 432 -70.82 -33.69 -42.17
N ARG A 433 -71.85 -34.17 -42.89
CA ARG A 433 -73.01 -34.84 -42.31
C ARG A 433 -72.71 -36.24 -41.74
N PHE A 434 -71.48 -36.71 -41.92
CA PHE A 434 -70.94 -37.91 -41.31
C PHE A 434 -69.95 -37.50 -40.23
N GLY A 435 -70.25 -37.86 -38.98
CA GLY A 435 -69.47 -37.51 -37.80
C GLY A 435 -68.05 -38.06 -37.91
N ASN A 436 -67.08 -37.16 -37.97
CA ASN A 436 -65.68 -37.51 -37.78
C ASN A 436 -65.40 -37.63 -36.29
N TYR A 437 -65.44 -38.85 -35.78
CA TYR A 437 -64.71 -39.24 -34.59
C TYR A 437 -63.21 -39.24 -34.91
N GLY A 438 -62.48 -38.30 -34.31
CA GLY A 438 -61.03 -38.35 -34.09
C GLY A 438 -60.11 -38.12 -35.31
N LYS A 439 -59.38 -37.00 -35.32
CA LYS A 439 -57.92 -36.92 -35.61
C LYS A 439 -57.34 -35.51 -35.82
N TYR A 440 -58.09 -34.44 -35.56
CA TYR A 440 -57.50 -33.10 -35.50
C TYR A 440 -58.06 -32.34 -34.29
N ASP A 441 -57.53 -32.66 -33.10
CA ASP A 441 -57.44 -31.68 -32.01
C ASP A 441 -56.43 -30.62 -32.46
N LEU A 442 -56.93 -29.59 -33.12
CA LEU A 442 -56.19 -28.33 -33.15
C LEU A 442 -56.11 -27.87 -31.70
N PRO A 443 -54.92 -27.66 -31.11
CA PRO A 443 -54.82 -27.18 -29.75
C PRO A 443 -55.49 -25.81 -29.71
N PHE A 444 -56.69 -25.77 -29.10
CA PHE A 444 -57.17 -24.56 -28.49
C PHE A 444 -56.04 -24.09 -27.58
N ALA A 445 -55.45 -22.93 -27.87
CA ALA A 445 -54.56 -22.24 -26.97
C ALA A 445 -55.37 -21.88 -25.71
N GLN A 446 -55.47 -22.84 -24.81
CA GLN A 446 -56.04 -22.69 -23.49
C GLN A 446 -55.02 -21.86 -22.71
N ALA A 447 -55.14 -20.54 -22.81
CA ALA A 447 -54.49 -19.61 -21.90
C ALA A 447 -55.12 -19.81 -20.52
N ASP A 448 -54.70 -20.86 -19.81
CA ASP A 448 -55.15 -21.13 -18.46
C ASP A 448 -54.17 -20.47 -17.48
N ILE A 449 -54.54 -19.25 -17.12
CA ILE A 449 -54.04 -18.49 -15.99
C ILE A 449 -54.54 -19.22 -14.74
N HIS A 450 -53.68 -20.05 -14.12
CA HIS A 450 -53.62 -20.42 -12.69
C HIS A 450 -53.22 -21.88 -12.48
N LYS A 451 -51.96 -22.09 -12.07
CA LYS A 451 -51.57 -23.18 -11.16
C LYS A 451 -50.30 -22.79 -10.40
N PRO A 452 -50.36 -22.54 -9.07
CA PRO A 452 -49.16 -22.50 -8.26
C PRO A 452 -48.63 -23.93 -8.08
N LYS A 453 -47.35 -24.14 -8.39
CA LYS A 453 -46.64 -25.39 -8.08
C LYS A 453 -46.31 -25.41 -6.59
N SER A 454 -46.91 -26.34 -5.84
CA SER A 454 -46.34 -26.82 -4.59
C SER A 454 -45.30 -27.90 -4.92
N GLY A 455 -44.03 -27.61 -4.64
CA GLY A 455 -42.91 -28.54 -4.79
C GLY A 455 -42.20 -28.69 -3.45
N LYS A 456 -42.30 -29.89 -2.89
CA LYS A 456 -41.69 -30.31 -1.62
C LYS A 456 -40.17 -30.34 -1.69
N GLN A 457 -39.57 -30.07 -0.53
CA GLN A 457 -38.18 -30.33 -0.18
C GLN A 457 -37.81 -31.81 -0.36
N PHE A 458 -36.62 -32.04 -0.92
CA PHE A 458 -35.73 -33.15 -0.56
C PHE A 458 -34.32 -32.59 -0.43
#